data_AF-A0A1B9LET2-F1
#
_entry.id   AF-A0A1B9LET2-F1
#
_cell.length_a   1.000
_cell.length_b   1.000
_cell.length_c   1.000
_cell.angle_alpha   90.00
_cell.angle_beta   90.00
_cell.angle_gamma   90.00
#
_symmetry.space_group_name_H-M   'P 1'
#
loop_
_entity.id
_entity.type
_entity.pdbx_description
1 polymer ?
#
loop_
_entity_poly.entity_id
_entity_poly.type
_entity_poly.pdbx_seq_one_letter_code
_entity_poly.pdbx_strand_id
1 'polypeptide(L)' 'MDELEKIKTIERAELLSRVVTENLHLRERDKDIALFWFRDLLEPLKNHMFKESIEEQKR' A
#
# COMPACT_ATOMS: atom_id res chain seq x y z
N MET A 1 9.50 -9.62 -4.48
CA MET A 1 8.37 -9.98 -3.60
C MET A 1 7.63 -11.06 -4.34
N ASP A 2 7.30 -12.19 -3.72
CA ASP A 2 6.52 -13.20 -4.45
C ASP A 2 5.08 -12.73 -4.67
N GLU A 3 4.40 -13.40 -5.60
CA GLU A 3 3.06 -13.01 -6.07
C GLU A 3 2.00 -13.11 -4.96
N LEU A 4 2.14 -14.08 -4.06
CA LEU A 4 1.24 -14.25 -2.91
C LEU A 4 1.41 -13.11 -1.90
N GLU A 5 2.65 -12.71 -1.62
CA GLU A 5 2.98 -11.59 -0.74
C GLU A 5 2.47 -10.26 -1.31
N LYS A 6 2.52 -10.09 -2.64
CA LYS A 6 1.97 -8.93 -3.37
C LYS A 6 0.45 -8.85 -3.22
N ILE A 7 -0.27 -9.95 -3.42
CA ILE A 7 -1.74 -10.00 -3.25
C ILE A 7 -2.12 -9.64 -1.82
N LYS A 8 -1.49 -10.26 -0.82
CA LYS A 8 -1.75 -9.97 0.61
C LYS A 8 -1.51 -8.49 0.96
N THR A 9 -0.50 -7.88 0.36
CA THR A 9 -0.17 -6.47 0.58
C THR A 9 -1.26 -5.56 0.02
N ILE A 10 -1.76 -5.87 -1.19
CA ILE A 10 -2.88 -5.14 -1.81
C ILE A 10 -4.16 -5.29 -0.98
N GLU A 11 -4.53 -6.52 -0.58
CA GLU A 11 -5.72 -6.76 0.25
C GLU A 11 -5.68 -6.01 1.58
N ARG A 12 -4.52 -5.97 2.24
CA ARG A 12 -4.33 -5.18 3.47
C ARG A 12 -4.48 -3.69 3.23
N ALA A 13 -3.99 -3.18 2.10
CA ALA A 13 -4.14 -1.77 1.74
C ALA A 13 -5.62 -1.44 1.51
N GLU A 14 -6.35 -2.26 0.76
CA GLU A 14 -7.79 -2.08 0.55
C GLU A 14 -8.58 -2.07 1.86
N LEU A 15 -8.29 -2.99 2.77
CA LEU A 15 -8.91 -3.04 4.09
C LEU A 15 -8.63 -1.75 4.87
N LEU A 16 -7.38 -1.29 4.88
CA LEU A 16 -6.98 -0.07 5.58
C LEU A 16 -7.65 1.17 4.99
N SER A 17 -7.79 1.24 3.65
CA SER A 17 -8.51 2.31 2.96
C SER A 17 -9.96 2.39 3.43
N ARG A 18 -10.68 1.25 3.47
CA ARG A 18 -12.06 1.18 3.96
C ARG A 18 -12.17 1.63 5.42
N VAL A 19 -11.24 1.19 6.27
CA VAL A 19 -11.20 1.62 7.68
C VAL A 19 -11.08 3.14 7.80
N VAL A 20 -10.29 3.80 6.95
CA VAL A 20 -10.12 5.25 6.99
C VAL A 20 -11.33 6.00 6.42
N THR A 21 -11.93 5.49 5.35
CA THR A 21 -12.99 6.19 4.60
C THR A 21 -14.38 5.96 5.20
N GLU A 22 -14.66 4.77 5.73
CA GLU A 22 -15.99 4.39 6.22
C GLU A 22 -16.18 4.69 7.72
N ASN A 23 -15.09 4.89 8.45
CA ASN A 23 -15.17 5.06 9.90
C ASN A 23 -15.27 6.54 10.29
N LEU A 24 -16.52 6.99 10.43
CA LEU A 24 -16.89 8.37 10.78
C LEU A 24 -16.34 8.84 12.14
N HIS A 25 -15.96 7.90 13.02
CA HIS A 25 -15.46 8.20 14.36
C HIS A 25 -13.94 8.36 14.44
N LEU A 26 -13.21 8.15 13.34
CA LEU A 26 -11.77 8.41 13.32
C LEU A 26 -11.51 9.92 13.41
N ARG A 27 -10.71 10.30 14.40
CA ARG A 27 -10.19 11.68 14.48
C ARG A 27 -9.18 11.89 13.35
N GLU A 28 -8.94 13.15 12.99
CA GLU A 28 -7.95 13.49 11.95
C GLU A 28 -6.58 12.83 12.19
N ARG A 29 -6.09 12.85 13.43
CA ARG A 29 -4.85 12.17 13.81
C ARG A 29 -4.86 10.67 13.50
N ASP A 30 -5.98 10.00 13.72
CA ASP A 30 -6.10 8.56 13.48
C ASP A 30 -6.10 8.27 11.97
N LYS A 31 -6.67 9.18 11.16
CA LYS A 31 -6.60 9.15 9.69
C LYS A 31 -5.17 9.37 9.18
N ASP A 32 -4.43 10.31 9.76
CA ASP A 32 -3.03 10.57 9.40
C ASP A 32 -2.13 9.35 9.68
N ILE A 33 -2.32 8.69 10.82
CA ILE A 33 -1.61 7.46 11.18
C ILE A 33 -1.93 6.35 10.18
N ALA A 34 -3.19 6.21 9.79
CA ALA A 34 -3.58 5.19 8.83
C ALA A 34 -3.05 5.49 7.41
N LEU A 35 -3.01 6.75 6.98
CA LEU A 35 -2.36 7.16 5.72
C LEU A 35 -0.85 6.87 5.75
N PHE A 36 -0.20 7.06 6.90
CA PHE A 36 1.21 6.69 7.09
C PHE A 36 1.40 5.17 6.92
N TRP A 37 0.56 4.36 7.54
CA TRP A 37 0.60 2.90 7.37
C TRP A 37 0.29 2.46 5.94
N PHE A 38 -0.62 3.15 5.25
CA PHE A 38 -0.93 2.89 3.85
C PHE A 38 0.30 3.09 2.96
N ARG A 39 1.03 4.20 3.17
CA ARG A 39 2.27 4.49 2.45
C ARG A 39 3.33 3.43 2.74
N ASP A 40 3.57 3.12 4.01
CA ASP A 40 4.60 2.15 4.40
C ASP A 40 4.30 0.73 3.88
N LEU A 41 3.02 0.34 3.84
CA LEU A 41 2.59 -0.94 3.31
C LEU A 41 2.81 -1.04 1.78
N LEU A 42 2.59 0.05 1.05
CA LEU A 42 2.71 0.08 -0.42
C LEU A 42 4.11 0.42 -0.93
N GLU A 43 4.99 0.96 -0.09
CA GLU A 43 6.36 1.34 -0.48
C GLU A 43 7.17 0.17 -1.08
N PRO A 44 7.12 -1.06 -0.53
CA PRO A 44 7.79 -2.21 -1.13
C PRO A 44 7.22 -2.58 -2.51
N LEU A 45 5.92 -2.43 -2.73
CA LEU A 45 5.27 -2.66 -4.03
C LEU A 45 5.72 -1.64 -5.06
N LYS A 46 5.76 -0.36 -4.68
CA LYS A 46 6.27 0.73 -5.51
C LYS A 46 7.69 0.41 -5.99
N ASN A 47 8.57 0.03 -5.06
CA ASN A 47 9.96 -0.31 -5.36
C ASN A 47 10.11 -1.55 -6.26
N HIS A 48 9.17 -2.50 -6.19
CA HIS A 48 9.15 -3.65 -7.10
C HIS A 48 8.78 -3.24 -8.52
N MET A 49 7.68 -2.49 -8.67
CA MET A 49 7.19 -2.04 -9.99
C MET A 49 8.21 -1.17 -10.72
N PHE A 50 8.90 -0.29 -10.00
CA PHE A 50 9.97 0.52 -10.60
C PHE A 50 11.19 -0.30 -11.02
N LYS A 51 11.54 -1.36 -10.28
CA LYS A 51 12.64 -2.26 -10.67
C LYS A 51 12.29 -3.06 -11.92
N GLU A 52 11.09 -3.62 -11.98
CA GLU A 52 10.57 -4.33 -13.16
C GLU A 52 10.57 -3.43 -14.40
N SER A 53 10.08 -2.19 -14.27
CA SER A 53 10.05 -1.21 -15.36
C SER A 53 11.45 -0.81 -15.86
N ILE A 54 12.43 -0.67 -14.95
CA ILE A 54 13.83 -0.34 -15.33
C ILE A 54 14.50 -1.53 -16.02
N GLU A 55 14.21 -2.76 -15.61
CA GLU A 55 14.77 -3.97 -16.24
C GLU A 55 14.18 -4.21 -17.64
N GLU A 56 12.90 -3.91 -17.86
CA GLU A 56 12.27 -3.95 -19.19
C GLU A 56 12.86 -2.92 -20.16
N GLN A 57 13.31 -1.75 -19.68
CA GLN A 57 13.95 -0.74 -20.53
C GLN A 57 15.40 -1.10 -20.93
N LYS A 58 16.01 -2.11 -20.31
CA LYS A 58 17.38 -2.57 -20.59
C LYS A 58 17.48 -3.81 -21.48
N ARG A 59 16.34 -4.43 -21.83
CA ARG A 59 16.24 -5.53 -22.78
C ARG A 59 15.96 -5.02 -24.18
#